data_AF-A0A7X7ZF47-F1
#
_entry.id   AF-A0A7X7ZF47-F1
#
_cell.length_a   1.000
_cell.length_b   1.000
_cell.length_c   1.000
_cell.angle_alpha   90.00
_cell.angle_beta   90.00
_cell.angle_gamma   90.00
#
_symmetry.space_group_name_H-M   'P 1'
#
loop_
_entity.id
_entity.type
_entity.pdbx_description
1 polymer ?
#
loop_
_entity_poly.entity_id
_entity_poly.type
_entity_poly.pdbx_seq_one_letter_code
_entity_poly.pdbx_strand_id
1 'polypeptide(L)'
;MYTLKNWYFEKNKDQYHVWGNVLDHPHFAQEQWISTSCIKEITLADDALILKTEHSVYQAFYADHQNKDARTLKKALHDYLWPLDEGLVQKIQYASHKAKEPSITTDSAKICAVLVFDEQWKELRLKQRAHWKTITAYDVHSGMFHDETELSDPRLDYCFRFFSYEDNGYQFEEWQGKYNEVFLKNEGELEIHASTVFGDFCIAPHTCELLDPANSHARMQKDSRRTGYGETKVLSHGSLKIKIR
;
A
#
# COMPACT_ATOMS: atom_id res chain seq x y z
N MET A 1 -24.39 9.45 13.72
CA MET A 1 -23.11 10.06 13.32
C MET A 1 -22.22 8.92 12.86
N TYR A 2 -21.62 9.04 11.69
CA TYR A 2 -20.79 8.00 11.06
C TYR A 2 -19.33 8.33 11.28
N THR A 3 -18.48 7.36 11.61
CA THR A 3 -17.03 7.57 11.63
C THR A 3 -16.44 7.17 10.29
N LEU A 4 -15.59 8.02 9.71
CA LEU A 4 -14.88 7.74 8.46
C LEU A 4 -13.41 7.49 8.71
N LYS A 5 -12.92 6.33 8.23
CA LYS A 5 -11.50 6.01 8.10
C LYS A 5 -11.06 6.18 6.64
N ASN A 6 -9.76 6.37 6.41
CA ASN A 6 -9.16 6.46 5.07
C ASN A 6 -9.81 7.52 4.16
N TRP A 7 -10.19 8.68 4.72
CA TRP A 7 -11.08 9.60 4.03
C TRP A 7 -10.34 10.66 3.21
N TYR A 8 -10.97 11.16 2.15
CA TYR A 8 -10.47 12.31 1.37
C TYR A 8 -11.61 13.08 0.71
N PHE A 9 -11.35 14.35 0.38
CA PHE A 9 -12.28 15.17 -0.39
C PHE A 9 -12.17 14.91 -1.89
N GLU A 10 -13.32 14.87 -2.54
CA GLU A 10 -13.46 14.94 -3.98
C GLU A 10 -14.33 16.15 -4.34
N LYS A 11 -13.98 16.85 -5.42
CA LYS A 11 -14.78 17.93 -5.98
C LYS A 11 -15.42 17.47 -7.28
N ASN A 12 -16.75 17.49 -7.34
CA ASN A 12 -17.50 17.26 -8.56
C ASN A 12 -18.27 18.54 -8.91
N LYS A 13 -17.89 19.20 -10.01
CA LYS A 13 -18.36 20.55 -10.37
C LYS A 13 -18.12 21.52 -9.19
N ASP A 14 -19.18 22.15 -8.67
CA ASP A 14 -19.13 23.09 -7.55
C ASP A 14 -19.51 22.46 -6.20
N GLN A 15 -19.56 21.13 -6.12
CA GLN A 15 -19.95 20.40 -4.92
C GLN A 15 -18.78 19.57 -4.38
N TYR A 16 -18.64 19.57 -3.06
CA TYR A 16 -17.68 18.74 -2.34
C TYR A 16 -18.34 17.49 -1.80
N HIS A 17 -17.64 16.38 -1.94
CA HIS A 17 -17.98 15.08 -1.42
C HIS A 17 -16.80 14.55 -0.61
N VAL A 18 -17.07 13.65 0.32
CA VAL A 18 -16.02 12.95 1.07
C VAL A 18 -16.16 11.46 0.83
N TRP A 19 -15.06 10.84 0.46
CA TRP A 19 -14.94 9.39 0.40
C TRP A 19 -14.35 8.87 1.70
N GLY A 20 -14.68 7.64 2.09
CA GLY A 20 -14.07 6.97 3.24
C GLY A 20 -14.70 5.61 3.54
N ASN A 21 -14.04 4.84 4.40
CA ASN A 21 -14.57 3.61 4.99
C ASN A 21 -15.44 3.98 6.20
N VAL A 22 -16.70 3.52 6.24
CA VAL A 22 -17.55 3.69 7.43
C VAL A 22 -17.15 2.69 8.51
N LEU A 23 -17.03 3.17 9.74
CA LEU A 23 -16.87 2.34 10.93
C LEU A 23 -18.11 2.39 11.81
N ASP A 24 -18.39 1.25 12.46
CA ASP A 24 -19.28 1.10 13.61
C ASP A 24 -20.72 1.57 13.33
N HIS A 25 -21.30 1.16 12.19
CA HIS A 25 -22.66 1.57 11.81
C HIS A 25 -23.59 0.39 11.48
N PRO A 26 -24.84 0.36 12.00
CA PRO A 26 -25.76 -0.75 11.81
C PRO A 26 -26.27 -0.94 10.36
N HIS A 27 -26.19 0.10 9.52
CA HIS A 27 -26.69 0.05 8.13
C HIS A 27 -25.60 -0.22 7.08
N PHE A 28 -24.32 -0.20 7.43
CA PHE A 28 -23.22 -0.46 6.51
C PHE A 28 -22.39 -1.63 7.01
N ALA A 29 -21.84 -2.43 6.10
CA ALA A 29 -20.85 -3.41 6.50
C ALA A 29 -19.62 -2.69 7.10
N GLN A 30 -18.97 -3.31 8.08
CA GLN A 30 -17.77 -2.73 8.67
C GLN A 30 -16.73 -2.46 7.58
N GLU A 31 -16.13 -1.28 7.60
CA GLU A 31 -15.18 -0.78 6.61
C GLU A 31 -15.72 -0.67 5.18
N GLN A 32 -17.04 -0.64 5.00
CA GLN A 32 -17.62 -0.41 3.67
C GLN A 32 -17.21 0.96 3.13
N TRP A 33 -16.68 0.96 1.91
CA TRP A 33 -16.29 2.18 1.20
C TRP A 33 -17.52 2.93 0.69
N ILE A 34 -17.63 4.21 1.06
CA ILE A 34 -18.74 5.08 0.65
C ILE A 34 -18.25 6.42 0.12
N SER A 35 -19.12 7.08 -0.65
CA SER A 35 -19.05 8.52 -0.93
C SER A 35 -20.21 9.19 -0.23
N THR A 36 -19.96 10.31 0.44
CA THR A 36 -21.04 11.12 1.00
C THR A 36 -21.84 11.79 -0.11
N SER A 37 -23.12 12.08 0.16
CA SER A 37 -23.82 13.13 -0.57
C SER A 37 -23.12 14.48 -0.39
N CYS A 38 -23.46 15.48 -1.22
CA CYS A 38 -22.88 16.83 -1.16
C CYS A 38 -22.79 17.37 0.27
N ILE A 39 -21.60 17.83 0.64
CA ILE A 39 -21.33 18.47 1.93
C ILE A 39 -22.08 19.81 2.00
N LYS A 40 -22.76 20.04 3.11
CA LYS A 40 -23.51 21.27 3.40
C LYS A 40 -22.80 22.15 4.42
N GLU A 41 -22.14 21.53 5.39
CA GLU A 41 -21.48 22.23 6.49
C GLU A 41 -20.27 21.42 6.95
N ILE A 42 -19.20 22.12 7.31
CA ILE A 42 -18.04 21.55 8.02
C ILE A 42 -17.93 22.28 9.36
N THR A 43 -17.75 21.52 10.43
CA THR A 43 -17.46 22.03 11.77
C THR A 43 -16.22 21.34 12.32
N LEU A 44 -15.55 21.98 13.27
CA LEU A 44 -14.31 21.49 13.87
C LEU A 44 -14.58 20.75 15.18
N ALA A 45 -13.91 19.62 15.34
CA ALA A 45 -13.66 18.98 16.63
C ALA A 45 -12.14 18.99 16.90
N ASP A 46 -11.73 18.60 18.11
CA ASP A 46 -10.34 18.68 18.58
C ASP A 46 -9.34 18.03 17.60
N ASP A 47 -9.69 16.85 17.10
CA ASP A 47 -8.89 15.99 16.23
C ASP A 47 -9.64 15.48 14.98
N ALA A 48 -10.78 16.07 14.64
CA ALA A 48 -11.61 15.63 13.52
C ALA A 48 -12.34 16.78 12.81
N LEU A 49 -12.69 16.55 11.56
CA LEU A 49 -13.73 17.31 10.85
C LEU A 49 -15.08 16.66 11.11
N ILE A 50 -16.08 17.48 11.43
CA ILE A 50 -17.49 17.07 11.48
C ILE A 50 -18.16 17.58 10.21
N LEU A 51 -18.49 16.66 9.33
CA LEU A 51 -19.01 16.88 7.99
C LEU A 51 -20.51 16.61 7.97
N LYS A 52 -21.33 17.61 7.66
CA LYS A 52 -22.79 17.45 7.58
C LYS A 52 -23.25 17.47 6.14
N THR A 53 -24.13 16.54 5.81
CA THR A 53 -24.93 16.52 4.58
C THR A 53 -26.39 16.79 4.94
N GLU A 54 -27.26 16.76 3.93
CA GLU A 54 -28.72 16.93 4.12
C GLU A 54 -29.32 15.94 5.13
N HIS A 55 -28.77 14.72 5.20
CA HIS A 55 -29.39 13.60 5.93
C HIS A 55 -28.46 12.91 6.91
N SER A 56 -27.19 13.33 7.00
CA SER A 56 -26.15 12.54 7.66
C SER A 56 -25.03 13.41 8.19
N VAL A 57 -24.41 12.95 9.28
CA VAL A 57 -23.29 13.63 9.93
C VAL A 57 -22.14 12.64 10.06
N TYR A 58 -20.98 13.00 9.53
CA TYR A 58 -19.78 12.18 9.50
C TYR A 58 -18.69 12.83 10.35
N GLN A 59 -17.97 12.02 11.11
CA GLN A 59 -16.78 12.40 11.84
C GLN A 59 -15.57 11.81 11.12
N ALA A 60 -14.67 12.67 10.70
CA ALA A 60 -13.50 12.34 9.90
C ALA A 60 -12.24 12.76 10.67
N PHE A 61 -11.60 11.81 11.36
CA PHE A 61 -10.43 12.08 12.19
C PHE A 61 -9.24 12.50 11.32
N TYR A 62 -8.49 13.51 11.74
CA TYR A 62 -7.32 14.01 11.00
C TYR A 62 -6.29 12.90 10.76
N ALA A 63 -6.15 12.00 11.72
CA ALA A 63 -5.34 10.78 11.70
C ALA A 63 -5.60 9.89 10.47
N ASP A 64 -6.87 9.81 10.04
CA ASP A 64 -7.32 8.85 9.02
C ASP A 64 -7.42 9.48 7.62
N HIS A 65 -6.94 10.71 7.44
CA HIS A 65 -6.97 11.39 6.16
C HIS A 65 -6.01 10.74 5.14
N GLN A 66 -6.51 10.46 3.93
CA GLN A 66 -5.71 10.06 2.78
C GLN A 66 -5.32 11.28 1.94
N ASN A 67 -4.02 11.52 1.80
CA ASN A 67 -3.49 12.63 1.01
C ASN A 67 -3.55 12.35 -0.51
N LYS A 68 -4.75 12.20 -1.08
CA LYS A 68 -4.94 11.98 -2.52
C LYS A 68 -4.89 13.27 -3.34
N ASP A 69 -5.49 14.35 -2.83
CA ASP A 69 -5.49 15.65 -3.49
C ASP A 69 -5.49 16.80 -2.46
N ALA A 70 -4.28 17.29 -2.17
CA ALA A 70 -4.08 18.39 -1.23
C ALA A 70 -4.71 19.72 -1.70
N ARG A 71 -4.88 19.93 -3.02
CA ARG A 71 -5.48 21.16 -3.55
C ARG A 71 -6.98 21.18 -3.28
N THR A 72 -7.64 20.05 -3.51
CA THR A 72 -9.08 19.90 -3.24
C THR A 72 -9.38 20.01 -1.74
N LEU A 73 -8.58 19.38 -0.87
CA LEU A 73 -8.70 19.56 0.59
C LEU A 73 -8.56 21.04 0.98
N LYS A 74 -7.48 21.71 0.54
CA LYS A 74 -7.23 23.11 0.88
C LYS A 74 -8.39 24.01 0.46
N LYS A 75 -8.92 23.80 -0.75
CA LYS A 75 -10.04 24.58 -1.27
C LYS A 75 -11.33 24.31 -0.50
N ALA A 76 -11.64 23.05 -0.17
CA ALA A 76 -12.81 22.71 0.63
C ALA A 76 -12.76 23.38 2.02
N LEU A 77 -11.62 23.28 2.73
CA LEU A 77 -11.47 23.90 4.04
C LEU A 77 -11.64 25.43 3.95
N HIS A 78 -11.05 26.06 2.95
CA HIS A 78 -11.23 27.49 2.71
C HIS A 78 -12.69 27.86 2.45
N ASP A 79 -13.36 27.15 1.54
CA ASP A 79 -14.73 27.44 1.12
C ASP A 79 -15.75 27.29 2.28
N TYR A 80 -15.53 26.36 3.22
CA TYR A 80 -16.46 26.11 4.34
C TYR A 80 -16.07 26.74 5.68
N LEU A 81 -14.77 26.95 5.94
CA LEU A 81 -14.28 27.29 7.28
C LEU A 81 -13.58 28.65 7.35
N TRP A 82 -13.36 29.37 6.25
CA TRP A 82 -12.66 30.65 6.29
C TRP A 82 -13.26 31.61 7.34
N PRO A 83 -12.45 32.23 8.22
CA PRO A 83 -10.98 32.19 8.30
C PRO A 83 -10.39 31.14 9.26
N LEU A 84 -11.20 30.23 9.80
CA LEU A 84 -10.79 29.20 10.77
C LEU A 84 -9.93 28.09 10.15
N ASP A 85 -9.66 28.12 8.85
CA ASP A 85 -8.86 27.16 8.11
C ASP A 85 -7.34 27.40 8.23
N GLU A 86 -6.91 28.52 8.82
CA GLU A 86 -5.49 28.87 8.93
C GLU A 86 -4.69 27.80 9.68
N GLY A 87 -3.72 27.18 9.01
CA GLY A 87 -2.90 26.09 9.57
C GLY A 87 -3.59 24.72 9.66
N LEU A 88 -4.88 24.61 9.33
CA LEU A 88 -5.65 23.38 9.49
C LEU A 88 -5.21 22.28 8.52
N VAL A 89 -4.83 22.64 7.28
CA VAL A 89 -4.25 21.69 6.31
C VAL A 89 -3.00 21.05 6.89
N GLN A 90 -2.11 21.84 7.49
CA GLN A 90 -0.88 21.36 8.12
C GLN A 90 -1.18 20.50 9.34
N LYS A 91 -2.18 20.88 10.15
CA LYS A 91 -2.64 20.07 11.30
C LYS A 91 -3.16 18.71 10.85
N ILE A 92 -3.98 18.66 9.79
CA ILE A 92 -4.52 17.42 9.22
C ILE A 92 -3.39 16.55 8.67
N GLN A 93 -2.50 17.13 7.87
CA GLN A 93 -1.34 16.43 7.33
C GLN A 93 -0.46 15.87 8.45
N TYR A 94 -0.12 16.69 9.45
CA TYR A 94 0.70 16.28 10.59
C TYR A 94 0.05 15.13 11.37
N ALA A 95 -1.24 15.22 11.68
CA ALA A 95 -1.96 14.16 12.39
C ALA A 95 -2.05 12.87 11.58
N SER A 96 -2.34 12.94 10.27
CA SER A 96 -2.32 11.80 9.35
C SER A 96 -0.94 11.14 9.31
N HIS A 97 0.13 11.93 9.19
CA HIS A 97 1.50 11.43 9.23
C HIS A 97 1.87 10.79 10.56
N LYS A 98 1.36 11.30 11.69
CA LYS A 98 1.63 10.78 13.03
C LYS A 98 0.81 9.52 13.36
N ALA A 99 -0.38 9.40 12.80
CA ALA A 99 -1.31 8.30 13.08
C ALA A 99 -1.15 7.11 12.14
N LYS A 100 -0.60 7.31 10.94
CA LYS A 100 0.01 6.21 10.19
C LYS A 100 1.01 5.54 11.14
N GLU A 101 0.83 4.24 11.37
CA GLU A 101 1.80 3.45 12.13
C GLU A 101 3.21 3.84 11.66
N PRO A 102 4.18 3.98 12.58
CA PRO A 102 5.52 4.36 12.18
C PRO A 102 5.93 3.42 11.06
N SER A 103 6.19 3.96 9.88
CA SER A 103 6.67 3.16 8.76
C SER A 103 7.89 2.45 9.31
N ILE A 104 7.82 1.12 9.35
CA ILE A 104 8.95 0.32 9.78
C ILE A 104 10.01 0.66 8.74
N THR A 105 11.01 1.44 9.15
CA THR A 105 12.19 1.68 8.32
C THR A 105 13.16 0.55 8.55
N THR A 106 14.04 0.35 7.59
CA THR A 106 15.17 -0.59 7.74
C THR A 106 15.96 -0.32 9.01
N ASP A 107 16.05 0.93 9.49
CA ASP A 107 16.74 1.32 10.72
C ASP A 107 16.00 0.93 12.01
N SER A 108 14.67 1.05 12.02
CA SER A 108 13.83 0.68 13.17
C SER A 108 13.66 -0.84 13.33
N ALA A 109 13.71 -1.58 12.21
CA ALA A 109 13.63 -3.03 12.18
C ALA A 109 14.81 -3.69 12.91
N LYS A 110 14.55 -4.62 13.82
CA LYS A 110 15.61 -5.41 14.48
C LYS A 110 16.05 -6.59 13.62
N ILE A 111 15.16 -7.20 12.85
CA ILE A 111 15.46 -8.33 11.98
C ILE A 111 14.65 -8.12 10.70
N CYS A 112 15.33 -7.80 9.60
CA CYS A 112 14.68 -7.56 8.32
C CYS A 112 15.54 -8.01 7.13
N ALA A 113 14.88 -8.20 5.99
CA ALA A 113 15.52 -8.45 4.72
C ALA A 113 15.24 -7.28 3.78
N VAL A 114 16.22 -6.90 2.97
CA VAL A 114 16.07 -5.88 1.92
C VAL A 114 16.53 -6.48 0.61
N LEU A 115 15.59 -6.74 -0.29
CA LEU A 115 15.87 -7.15 -1.66
C LEU A 115 16.15 -5.89 -2.48
N VAL A 116 17.35 -5.78 -3.04
CA VAL A 116 17.80 -4.62 -3.80
C VAL A 116 17.79 -4.96 -5.28
N PHE A 117 17.21 -4.06 -6.06
CA PHE A 117 17.07 -4.16 -7.50
C PHE A 117 17.61 -2.90 -8.19
N ASP A 118 18.13 -3.06 -9.39
CA ASP A 118 18.66 -2.01 -10.26
C ASP A 118 18.38 -2.46 -11.70
N GLU A 119 17.11 -2.30 -12.11
CA GLU A 119 16.45 -2.95 -13.26
C GLU A 119 16.33 -4.49 -13.15
N GLN A 120 17.36 -5.15 -12.62
CA GLN A 120 17.40 -6.56 -12.28
C GLN A 120 17.67 -6.77 -10.78
N TRP A 121 17.47 -7.99 -10.30
CA TRP A 121 17.94 -8.34 -8.96
C TRP A 121 19.44 -8.07 -8.84
N LYS A 122 19.84 -7.44 -7.72
CA LYS A 122 21.23 -7.00 -7.48
C LYS A 122 21.82 -7.67 -6.27
N GLU A 123 21.14 -7.57 -5.13
CA GLU A 123 21.62 -8.13 -3.86
C GLU A 123 20.50 -8.26 -2.81
N LEU A 124 20.75 -9.09 -1.81
CA LEU A 124 19.93 -9.21 -0.61
C LEU A 124 20.73 -8.72 0.60
N ARG A 125 20.19 -7.75 1.35
CA ARG A 125 20.77 -7.28 2.61
C ARG A 125 19.95 -7.81 3.78
N LEU A 126 20.58 -8.57 4.67
CA LEU A 126 19.96 -9.13 5.86
C LEU A 126 20.43 -8.36 7.09
N LYS A 127 19.47 -7.83 7.86
CA LYS A 127 19.74 -7.18 9.14
C LYS A 127 19.46 -8.12 10.30
N GLN A 128 20.39 -8.21 11.24
CA GLN A 128 20.16 -8.79 12.57
C GLN A 128 20.71 -7.83 13.63
N ARG A 129 19.81 -7.24 14.40
CA ARG A 129 20.08 -6.14 15.33
C ARG A 129 20.80 -5.00 14.62
N ALA A 130 22.06 -4.72 14.95
CA ALA A 130 22.84 -3.66 14.30
C ALA A 130 23.74 -4.18 13.16
N HIS A 131 23.74 -5.49 12.89
CA HIS A 131 24.64 -6.12 11.92
C HIS A 131 23.94 -6.36 10.59
N TRP A 132 24.64 -6.02 9.51
CA TRP A 132 24.22 -6.25 8.14
C TRP A 132 25.08 -7.31 7.48
N LYS A 133 24.44 -8.18 6.71
CA LYS A 133 25.09 -9.13 5.81
C LYS A 133 24.52 -8.96 4.41
N THR A 134 25.39 -8.79 3.42
CA THR A 134 25.01 -8.69 2.00
C THR A 134 25.24 -10.03 1.32
N ILE A 135 24.28 -10.46 0.51
CA ILE A 135 24.29 -11.67 -0.28
C ILE A 135 24.09 -11.27 -1.74
N THR A 136 25.02 -11.69 -2.61
CA THR A 136 24.98 -11.45 -4.06
C THR A 136 25.00 -12.74 -4.88
N ALA A 137 25.08 -13.89 -4.20
CA ALA A 137 24.98 -15.20 -4.82
C ALA A 137 23.54 -15.72 -4.73
N TYR A 138 23.11 -16.42 -5.76
CA TYR A 138 21.76 -16.98 -5.90
C TYR A 138 21.81 -18.21 -6.79
N ASP A 139 20.86 -19.11 -6.59
CA ASP A 139 20.65 -20.25 -7.46
C ASP A 139 19.53 -19.93 -8.46
N VAL A 140 19.73 -20.36 -9.71
CA VAL A 140 18.69 -20.28 -10.75
C VAL A 140 18.16 -21.68 -10.98
N HIS A 141 16.86 -21.87 -10.74
CA HIS A 141 16.19 -23.14 -10.94
C HIS A 141 15.38 -23.10 -12.23
N SER A 142 15.61 -24.09 -13.10
CA SER A 142 14.86 -24.21 -14.35
C SER A 142 13.41 -24.61 -14.09
N GLY A 143 12.49 -23.70 -14.38
CA GLY A 143 11.05 -23.94 -14.28
C GLY A 143 10.43 -24.38 -15.61
N MET A 144 9.20 -24.89 -15.55
CA MET A 144 8.47 -25.35 -16.74
C MET A 144 8.03 -24.21 -17.68
N PHE A 145 7.95 -22.97 -17.15
CA PHE A 145 7.49 -21.78 -17.88
C PHE A 145 8.44 -20.58 -17.76
N HIS A 146 9.05 -20.37 -16.59
CA HIS A 146 10.05 -19.34 -16.33
C HIS A 146 11.09 -19.88 -15.35
N ASP A 147 12.33 -19.42 -15.46
CA ASP A 147 13.38 -19.70 -14.50
C ASP A 147 13.12 -18.94 -13.20
N GLU A 148 13.24 -19.65 -12.08
CA GLU A 148 13.08 -19.11 -10.73
C GLU A 148 14.43 -18.68 -10.18
N THR A 149 14.47 -17.53 -9.50
CA THR A 149 15.60 -17.17 -8.65
C THR A 149 15.31 -17.58 -7.21
N GLU A 150 16.16 -18.43 -6.64
CA GLU A 150 16.13 -18.77 -5.22
C GLU A 150 17.30 -18.11 -4.48
N LEU A 151 16.95 -17.39 -3.41
CA LEU A 151 17.88 -16.89 -2.41
C LEU A 151 17.63 -17.67 -1.13
N SER A 152 18.50 -18.61 -0.79
CA SER A 152 18.38 -19.37 0.46
C SER A 152 19.74 -19.61 1.13
N ASP A 153 19.74 -19.57 2.46
CA ASP A 153 20.85 -20.09 3.27
C ASP A 153 20.26 -20.65 4.58
N PRO A 154 20.20 -21.99 4.73
CA PRO A 154 19.67 -22.63 5.94
C PRO A 154 20.38 -22.20 7.22
N ARG A 155 21.65 -21.75 7.15
CA ARG A 155 22.40 -21.28 8.33
C ARG A 155 21.96 -19.90 8.78
N LEU A 156 21.42 -19.10 7.87
CA LEU A 156 20.91 -17.77 8.13
C LEU A 156 19.40 -17.74 8.34
N ASP A 157 18.70 -18.83 7.99
CA ASP A 157 17.26 -19.03 8.17
C ASP A 157 16.42 -18.05 7.34
N TYR A 158 16.61 -18.12 6.01
CA TYR A 158 15.79 -17.43 5.01
C TYR A 158 15.66 -18.26 3.73
N CYS A 159 14.54 -18.07 3.02
CA CYS A 159 14.32 -18.53 1.65
C CYS A 159 13.39 -17.52 0.95
N PHE A 160 13.88 -16.85 -0.10
CA PHE A 160 13.11 -15.99 -1.00
C PHE A 160 13.16 -16.59 -2.39
N ARG A 161 11.98 -16.79 -2.99
CA ARG A 161 11.84 -17.31 -4.35
C ARG A 161 11.02 -16.36 -5.18
N PHE A 162 11.51 -16.02 -6.37
CA PHE A 162 10.80 -15.10 -7.27
C PHE A 162 11.11 -15.36 -8.74
N PHE A 163 10.18 -14.92 -9.58
CA PHE A 163 10.23 -15.01 -11.04
C PHE A 163 10.17 -13.61 -11.61
N SER A 164 11.04 -13.30 -12.58
CA SER A 164 10.87 -12.09 -13.38
C SER A 164 9.84 -12.32 -14.48
N TYR A 165 9.06 -11.28 -14.79
CA TYR A 165 8.16 -11.23 -15.94
C TYR A 165 8.28 -9.87 -16.64
N GLU A 166 7.53 -9.67 -17.72
CA GLU A 166 7.58 -8.45 -18.55
C GLU A 166 7.47 -7.15 -17.72
N ASP A 167 8.10 -6.08 -18.22
CA ASP A 167 8.04 -4.73 -17.67
C ASP A 167 8.56 -4.58 -16.21
N ASN A 168 9.75 -5.11 -15.89
CA ASN A 168 10.36 -5.07 -14.54
C ASN A 168 9.44 -5.63 -13.44
N GLY A 169 8.65 -6.63 -13.81
CA GLY A 169 7.76 -7.36 -12.94
C GLY A 169 8.45 -8.50 -12.23
N TYR A 170 8.15 -8.67 -10.95
CA TYR A 170 8.61 -9.78 -10.12
C TYR A 170 7.43 -10.40 -9.38
N GLN A 171 7.27 -11.72 -9.51
CA GLN A 171 6.31 -12.47 -8.72
C GLN A 171 7.07 -13.24 -7.64
N PHE A 172 6.77 -12.97 -6.39
CA PHE A 172 7.37 -13.62 -5.22
C PHE A 172 6.47 -14.75 -4.71
N GLU A 173 7.09 -15.88 -4.38
CA GLU A 173 6.46 -16.90 -3.55
C GLU A 173 6.39 -16.43 -2.08
N GLU A 174 5.65 -17.18 -1.26
CA GLU A 174 5.69 -16.99 0.19
C GLU A 174 7.12 -17.22 0.70
N TRP A 175 7.70 -16.18 1.28
CA TRP A 175 9.04 -16.29 1.86
C TRP A 175 9.01 -17.07 3.17
N GLN A 176 10.11 -17.77 3.44
CA GLN A 176 10.26 -18.61 4.63
C GLN A 176 11.48 -18.18 5.45
N GLY A 177 11.45 -18.52 6.74
CA GLY A 177 12.50 -18.20 7.70
C GLY A 177 12.12 -17.07 8.65
N LYS A 178 13.09 -16.54 9.38
CA LYS A 178 12.85 -15.59 10.50
C LYS A 178 12.71 -14.12 10.11
N TYR A 179 12.88 -13.79 8.83
CA TYR A 179 12.87 -12.41 8.33
C TYR A 179 11.47 -12.01 7.87
N ASN A 180 10.63 -11.60 8.83
CA ASN A 180 9.23 -11.25 8.56
C ASN A 180 9.05 -9.85 7.96
N GLU A 181 9.93 -8.90 8.31
CA GLU A 181 9.96 -7.56 7.74
C GLU A 181 10.81 -7.58 6.46
N VAL A 182 10.16 -7.56 5.29
CA VAL A 182 10.81 -7.67 3.99
C VAL A 182 10.62 -6.40 3.18
N PHE A 183 11.73 -5.75 2.84
CA PHE A 183 11.76 -4.54 2.06
C PHE A 183 12.18 -4.82 0.63
N LEU A 184 11.63 -4.06 -0.31
CA LEU A 184 12.12 -3.98 -1.67
C LEU A 184 12.70 -2.59 -1.91
N LYS A 185 14.00 -2.54 -2.24
CA LYS A 185 14.71 -1.32 -2.60
C LYS A 185 14.94 -1.27 -4.10
N ASN A 186 14.46 -0.22 -4.73
CA ASN A 186 14.73 0.09 -6.13
C ASN A 186 15.85 1.14 -6.20
N GLU A 187 17.03 0.77 -6.69
CA GLU A 187 18.14 1.68 -6.99
C GLU A 187 18.18 2.08 -8.48
N GLY A 188 17.32 1.51 -9.31
CA GLY A 188 17.25 1.78 -10.75
C GLY A 188 16.33 2.94 -11.11
N GLU A 189 16.22 3.20 -12.41
CA GLU A 189 15.48 4.35 -12.97
C GLU A 189 14.02 4.01 -13.35
N LEU A 190 13.67 2.73 -13.39
CA LEU A 190 12.34 2.25 -13.78
C LEU A 190 11.56 1.77 -12.56
N GLU A 191 10.23 1.93 -12.57
CA GLU A 191 9.36 1.37 -11.53
C GLU A 191 9.46 -0.17 -11.53
N ILE A 192 9.44 -0.75 -10.33
CA ILE A 192 9.41 -2.20 -10.14
C ILE A 192 8.02 -2.61 -9.71
N HIS A 193 7.45 -3.59 -10.41
CA HIS A 193 6.18 -4.19 -10.03
C HIS A 193 6.45 -5.49 -9.28
N ALA A 194 6.03 -5.57 -8.01
CA ALA A 194 6.20 -6.77 -7.20
C ALA A 194 4.84 -7.35 -6.82
N SER A 195 4.55 -8.59 -7.27
CA SER A 195 3.37 -9.35 -6.86
C SER A 195 3.79 -10.35 -5.79
N THR A 196 3.11 -10.35 -4.65
CA THR A 196 3.46 -11.18 -3.48
C THR A 196 2.22 -11.80 -2.84
N VAL A 197 2.40 -12.65 -1.83
CA VAL A 197 1.30 -13.16 -1.00
C VAL A 197 0.54 -12.07 -0.22
N PHE A 198 1.13 -10.89 -0.06
CA PHE A 198 0.53 -9.74 0.63
C PHE A 198 -0.16 -8.75 -0.32
N GLY A 199 -0.09 -9.01 -1.63
CA GLY A 199 -0.67 -8.17 -2.68
C GLY A 199 0.37 -7.67 -3.66
N ASP A 200 -0.06 -6.73 -4.51
CA ASP A 200 0.76 -6.14 -5.56
C ASP A 200 1.33 -4.79 -5.10
N PHE A 201 2.56 -4.49 -5.49
CA PHE A 201 3.29 -3.29 -5.10
C PHE A 201 3.93 -2.63 -6.33
N CYS A 202 3.96 -1.29 -6.32
CA CYS A 202 4.67 -0.47 -7.30
C CYS A 202 5.77 0.29 -6.55
N ILE A 203 7.03 -0.07 -6.79
CA ILE A 203 8.17 0.49 -6.08
C ILE A 203 8.86 1.49 -7.02
N ALA A 204 8.66 2.78 -6.71
CA ALA A 204 9.18 3.88 -7.50
C ALA A 204 10.73 3.88 -7.55
N PRO A 205 11.33 4.50 -8.57
CA PRO A 205 12.79 4.68 -8.66
C PRO A 205 13.37 5.30 -7.39
N HIS A 206 14.53 4.81 -6.95
CA HIS A 206 15.27 5.31 -5.78
C HIS A 206 14.53 5.23 -4.43
N THR A 207 13.53 4.36 -4.31
CA THR A 207 12.74 4.15 -3.08
C THR A 207 12.99 2.79 -2.43
N CYS A 208 12.51 2.65 -1.18
CA CYS A 208 12.63 1.44 -0.38
C CYS A 208 11.33 1.23 0.39
N GLU A 209 10.58 0.21 0.01
CA GLU A 209 9.22 -0.02 0.50
C GLU A 209 9.14 -1.32 1.30
N LEU A 210 8.37 -1.31 2.40
CA LEU A 210 8.05 -2.52 3.16
C LEU A 210 6.93 -3.28 2.44
N LEU A 211 7.16 -4.55 2.16
CA LEU A 211 6.17 -5.45 1.59
C LEU A 211 5.28 -5.99 2.73
N ASP A 212 4.18 -5.31 3.00
CA ASP A 212 3.18 -5.73 3.98
C ASP A 212 1.75 -5.54 3.46
N PRO A 213 0.74 -6.18 4.08
CA PRO A 213 -0.65 -6.05 3.65
C PRO A 213 -1.18 -4.60 3.68
N ALA A 214 -0.64 -3.73 4.54
CA ALA A 214 -1.08 -2.34 4.68
C ALA A 214 -0.57 -1.44 3.54
N ASN A 215 0.54 -1.82 2.90
CA ASN A 215 1.14 -1.14 1.74
C ASN A 215 0.77 -1.80 0.40
N SER A 216 -0.09 -2.81 0.40
CA SER A 216 -0.53 -3.48 -0.82
C SER A 216 -1.41 -2.56 -1.69
N HIS A 217 -1.04 -2.38 -2.95
CA HIS A 217 -1.84 -1.67 -3.93
C HIS A 217 -2.75 -2.65 -4.67
N ALA A 218 -4.05 -2.36 -4.69
CA ALA A 218 -4.99 -3.09 -5.54
C ALA A 218 -4.71 -2.81 -7.02
N ARG A 219 -4.47 -3.90 -7.77
CA ARG A 219 -4.09 -3.97 -9.19
C ARG A 219 -4.86 -3.02 -10.12
N MET A 220 -4.10 -2.43 -11.06
CA MET A 220 -4.44 -1.96 -12.40
C MET A 220 -5.93 -1.70 -12.69
N GLN A 221 -6.36 -0.44 -12.60
CA GLN A 221 -7.45 0.04 -13.44
C GLN A 221 -6.93 0.82 -14.63
N LYS A 222 -7.19 0.23 -15.80
CA LYS A 222 -7.30 0.82 -17.14
C LYS A 222 -6.02 1.40 -17.73
N ASP A 223 -5.28 0.52 -18.40
CA ASP A 223 -4.78 0.88 -19.72
C ASP A 223 -5.60 0.17 -20.79
N SER A 224 -6.69 0.81 -21.22
CA SER A 224 -7.59 0.28 -22.25
C SER A 224 -7.00 0.39 -23.67
N ARG A 225 -5.66 0.31 -23.83
CA ARG A 225 -4.97 0.44 -25.12
C ARG A 225 -3.78 -0.49 -25.35
N ARG A 226 -3.57 -1.52 -24.55
CA ARG A 226 -2.68 -2.63 -24.94
C ARG A 226 -3.40 -3.96 -24.86
N THR A 227 -3.64 -4.52 -26.04
CA THR A 227 -4.13 -5.88 -26.25
C THR A 227 -3.13 -6.89 -25.69
N GLY A 228 -3.58 -7.77 -24.80
CA GLY A 228 -2.95 -9.07 -24.57
C GLY A 228 -2.17 -9.26 -23.27
N TYR A 229 -2.75 -8.94 -22.10
CA TYR A 229 -2.28 -9.58 -20.86
C TYR A 229 -3.31 -10.61 -20.43
N GLY A 230 -2.94 -11.89 -20.55
CA GLY A 230 -3.71 -12.99 -20.00
C GLY A 230 -3.87 -12.81 -18.49
N GLU A 231 -5.06 -13.12 -17.98
CA GLU A 231 -5.31 -13.20 -16.55
C GLU A 231 -4.29 -14.16 -15.90
N THR A 232 -3.29 -13.64 -15.18
CA THR A 232 -2.49 -14.48 -14.29
C THR A 232 -3.35 -14.86 -13.10
N LYS A 233 -3.95 -16.06 -13.16
CA LYS A 233 -4.50 -16.73 -11.97
C LYS A 233 -3.34 -17.25 -11.14
N VAL A 234 -3.20 -16.74 -9.92
CA VAL A 234 -2.41 -17.37 -8.88
C VAL A 234 -3.03 -18.74 -8.60
N LEU A 235 -2.35 -19.82 -9.01
CA LEU A 235 -2.66 -21.16 -8.52
C LEU A 235 -2.00 -21.28 -7.14
N SER A 236 -2.74 -20.95 -6.08
CA SER A 236 -2.31 -21.29 -4.74
C SER A 236 -2.22 -22.82 -4.61
N HIS A 237 -1.23 -23.32 -3.85
CA HIS A 237 -1.01 -24.73 -3.57
C HIS A 237 -2.09 -25.36 -2.66
N GLY A 238 -3.37 -25.13 -2.99
CA GLY A 238 -4.53 -25.73 -2.37
C GLY A 238 -5.09 -26.87 -3.22
N SER A 239 -4.49 -28.06 -3.13
CA SER A 239 -5.14 -29.36 -3.41
C SER A 239 -5.91 -29.50 -4.75
N LEU A 240 -5.20 -29.62 -5.87
CA LEU A 240 -5.78 -30.27 -7.06
C LEU A 240 -5.89 -31.78 -6.80
N LYS A 241 -7.01 -32.24 -6.24
CA LYS A 241 -7.39 -33.66 -6.30
C LYS A 241 -7.77 -33.98 -7.74
N ILE A 242 -6.81 -34.46 -8.52
CA ILE A 242 -7.06 -35.06 -9.82
C ILE A 242 -7.86 -36.35 -9.57
N LYS A 243 -9.14 -36.35 -9.93
CA LYS A 243 -9.91 -37.58 -10.11
C LYS A 243 -9.48 -38.21 -11.42
N ILE A 244 -8.67 -39.26 -11.34
CA ILE A 244 -8.43 -40.16 -12.46
C ILE A 244 -9.72 -40.95 -12.68
N ARG A 245 -10.25 -40.92 -13.90
CA ARG A 245 -11.22 -41.90 -14.42
C ARG A 245 -10.53 -42.73 -15.49
#